data_AF-A0A087V0S8-F1
#
_entry.id   AF-A0A087V0S8-F1
#
_cell.length_a   1.000
_cell.length_b   1.000
_cell.length_c   1.000
_cell.angle_alpha   90.00
_cell.angle_beta   90.00
_cell.angle_gamma   90.00
#
_symmetry.space_group_name_H-M   'P 1'
#
loop_
_entity.id
_entity.type
_entity.pdbx_description
1 polymer ?
#
loop_
_entity_poly.entity_id
_entity_poly.type
_entity_poly.pdbx_seq_one_letter_code
_entity_poly.pdbx_strand_id
1 'polypeptide(L)'
;MKPITLAFDHESYIAKEKHIQKDGFAKHAFNFYASNSVAPDRNIPDSRHPNCKNKIYNIPDGFSVSVIITFHNEARSALLRTIISVLNRSPDDLLKDIILVDDFSDDASDGSELRNFPKVTLYRNSQREGLIRSRMIGAQISTGSHMMFLDSHCEVNIGWLTPLLQTVAKHPKALVTPVADIIDTDNLEYKPSSGEIKGGFDWSLNFQWQLISKTVNEEASDPTKIF
;
A
#
# COMPACT_ATOMS: atom_id res chain seq x y z
N MET A 1 4.21 9.25 -20.61
CA MET A 1 4.29 9.93 -19.31
C MET A 1 5.74 9.85 -18.85
N LYS A 2 6.38 10.96 -18.45
CA LYS A 2 7.67 10.88 -17.75
C LYS A 2 7.40 10.25 -16.37
N PRO A 3 8.23 9.33 -15.88
CA PRO A 3 8.06 8.78 -14.53
C PRO A 3 8.15 9.93 -13.52
N ILE A 4 7.21 9.96 -12.57
CA ILE A 4 7.03 11.03 -11.58
C ILE A 4 8.32 11.23 -10.74
N THR A 5 9.14 10.18 -10.62
CA THR A 5 10.45 10.18 -9.96
C THR A 5 11.46 11.16 -10.53
N LEU A 6 11.38 11.53 -11.81
CA LEU A 6 12.36 12.46 -12.41
C LEU A 6 12.19 13.92 -11.98
N ALA A 7 11.06 14.28 -11.35
CA ALA A 7 10.78 15.67 -10.94
C ALA A 7 10.99 15.94 -9.44
N PHE A 8 11.11 14.89 -8.62
CA PHE A 8 11.25 14.99 -7.17
C PHE A 8 12.66 14.54 -6.74
N ASP A 9 13.36 15.38 -5.98
CA ASP A 9 14.69 15.07 -5.44
C ASP A 9 14.58 14.09 -4.26
N HIS A 10 14.41 12.82 -4.61
CA HIS A 10 14.27 11.74 -3.65
C HIS A 10 15.55 11.47 -2.85
N GLU A 11 16.73 11.72 -3.43
CA GLU A 11 18.01 11.56 -2.72
C GLU A 11 18.09 12.53 -1.54
N SER A 12 17.82 13.82 -1.79
CA SER A 12 17.78 14.83 -0.73
C SER A 12 16.68 14.55 0.29
N TYR A 13 15.50 14.08 -0.15
CA TYR A 13 14.42 13.73 0.76
C TYR A 13 14.81 12.56 1.68
N ILE A 14 15.40 11.48 1.15
CA ILE A 14 15.84 10.31 1.95
C ILE A 14 17.01 10.69 2.86
N ALA A 15 17.97 11.49 2.39
CA ALA A 15 19.16 11.87 3.14
C ALA A 15 18.89 12.71 4.40
N LYS A 16 17.72 13.35 4.49
CA LYS A 16 17.29 14.11 5.68
C LYS A 16 17.04 13.22 6.90
N GLU A 17 16.74 11.94 6.69
CA GLU A 17 16.65 11.00 7.79
C GLU A 17 18.08 10.67 8.27
N LYS A 18 18.49 11.34 9.36
CA LYS A 18 19.84 11.21 9.92
C LYS A 18 20.18 9.74 10.15
N HIS A 19 21.32 9.31 9.62
CA HIS A 19 21.84 7.96 9.82
C HIS A 19 21.90 7.62 11.32
N ILE A 20 21.02 6.72 11.74
CA ILE A 20 21.12 6.10 13.06
C ILE A 20 22.25 5.08 12.95
N GLN A 21 23.48 5.56 13.21
CA GLN A 21 24.74 4.84 13.00
C GLN A 21 24.86 3.48 13.72
N LYS A 22 23.86 3.03 14.51
CA LYS A 22 23.94 1.74 15.20
C LYS A 22 22.72 0.83 15.11
N ASP A 23 21.52 1.29 14.74
CA ASP A 23 20.37 0.36 14.71
C ASP A 23 19.14 0.88 13.93
N GLY A 24 19.23 0.90 12.60
CA GLY A 24 18.06 1.20 11.76
C GLY A 24 16.93 0.17 11.92
N PHE A 25 17.27 -1.07 12.30
CA PHE A 25 16.31 -2.13 12.56
C PHE A 25 15.56 -1.91 13.87
N ALA A 26 16.20 -1.41 14.94
CA ALA A 26 15.49 -1.09 16.18
C ALA A 26 14.45 0.02 16.02
N LYS A 27 14.68 1.00 15.13
CA LYS A 27 13.70 2.07 14.91
C LYS A 27 12.53 1.61 14.02
N HIS A 28 12.81 0.91 12.93
CA HIS A 28 11.81 0.63 11.89
C HIS A 28 11.35 -0.83 11.82
N ALA A 29 11.98 -1.74 12.57
CA ALA A 29 11.78 -3.19 12.52
C ALA A 29 12.10 -3.83 11.15
N PHE A 30 12.88 -3.14 10.31
CA PHE A 30 13.44 -3.66 9.05
C PHE A 30 14.79 -2.99 8.74
N ASN A 31 15.51 -3.53 7.76
CA ASN A 31 16.81 -3.03 7.33
C ASN A 31 16.68 -1.70 6.60
N PHE A 32 16.78 -0.62 7.38
CA PHE A 32 16.76 0.76 6.92
C PHE A 32 17.77 1.05 5.80
N TYR A 33 18.98 0.49 5.89
CA TYR A 33 20.03 0.74 4.89
C TYR A 33 19.69 0.06 3.56
N ALA A 34 19.17 -1.16 3.60
CA ALA A 34 18.66 -1.82 2.39
C ALA A 34 17.50 -1.02 1.80
N SER A 35 16.56 -0.53 2.61
CA SER A 35 15.44 0.30 2.15
C SER A 35 15.89 1.59 1.45
N ASN A 36 16.93 2.27 1.96
CA ASN A 36 17.48 3.50 1.36
C ASN A 36 18.31 3.25 0.11
N SER A 37 18.89 2.05 -0.03
CA SER A 37 19.75 1.70 -1.16
C SER A 37 18.98 1.30 -2.41
N VAL A 38 17.66 1.14 -2.30
CA VAL A 38 16.81 0.69 -3.39
C VAL A 38 15.99 1.85 -3.93
N ALA A 39 15.94 1.96 -5.27
CA ALA A 39 15.23 3.01 -5.98
C ALA A 39 13.75 3.11 -5.54
N PRO A 40 13.20 4.33 -5.36
CA PRO A 40 11.80 4.51 -4.99
C PRO A 40 10.78 3.99 -6.02
N ASP A 41 11.17 3.88 -7.30
CA ASP A 41 10.37 3.32 -8.40
C ASP A 41 10.87 1.96 -8.88
N ARG A 42 11.57 1.21 -8.02
CA ARG A 42 12.13 -0.11 -8.38
C ARG A 42 11.10 -1.01 -9.08
N ASN A 43 11.60 -1.82 -10.01
CA ASN A 43 10.81 -2.90 -10.57
C ASN A 43 10.65 -4.04 -9.54
N ILE A 44 9.46 -4.60 -9.48
CA ILE A 44 9.13 -5.80 -8.69
C ILE A 44 8.58 -6.88 -9.65
N PRO A 45 8.72 -8.17 -9.32
CA PRO A 45 8.19 -9.24 -10.17
C PRO A 45 6.66 -9.17 -10.24
N ASP A 46 6.09 -9.44 -11.42
CA ASP A 46 4.65 -9.65 -11.59
C ASP A 46 4.24 -11.00 -10.97
N SER A 47 3.81 -10.95 -9.71
CA SER A 47 3.42 -12.10 -8.88
C SER A 47 2.02 -12.65 -9.19
N ARG A 48 1.29 -12.03 -10.13
CA ARG A 48 -0.08 -12.46 -10.45
C ARG A 48 -0.11 -13.84 -11.07
N HIS A 49 -1.13 -14.61 -10.72
CA HIS A 49 -1.47 -15.86 -11.40
C HIS A 49 -1.61 -15.62 -12.92
N PRO A 50 -1.15 -16.53 -13.81
CA PRO A 50 -1.21 -16.35 -15.26
C PRO A 50 -2.59 -15.93 -15.80
N ASN A 51 -3.66 -16.50 -15.25
CA ASN A 51 -5.05 -16.15 -15.64
C ASN A 51 -5.43 -14.70 -15.34
N CYS A 52 -4.74 -14.01 -14.42
CA CYS A 52 -4.98 -12.61 -14.11
C CYS A 52 -4.30 -11.65 -15.09
N LYS A 53 -3.24 -12.08 -15.79
CA LYS A 53 -2.38 -11.19 -16.59
C LYS A 53 -3.10 -10.60 -17.80
N ASN A 54 -3.99 -11.39 -18.40
CA ASN A 54 -4.74 -11.02 -19.59
C ASN A 54 -6.23 -10.77 -19.30
N LYS A 55 -6.63 -10.73 -18.02
CA LYS A 55 -8.02 -10.52 -17.63
C LYS A 55 -8.38 -9.03 -17.76
N ILE A 56 -9.46 -8.76 -18.47
CA ILE A 56 -10.04 -7.41 -18.58
C ILE A 56 -11.03 -7.22 -17.44
N TYR A 57 -10.90 -6.11 -16.72
CA TYR A 57 -11.79 -5.75 -15.63
C TYR A 57 -12.67 -4.58 -16.06
N ASN A 58 -13.99 -4.79 -16.02
CA ASN A 58 -14.97 -3.77 -16.38
C ASN A 58 -15.37 -3.00 -15.13
N ILE A 59 -14.87 -1.77 -15.02
CA ILE A 59 -15.15 -0.88 -13.91
C ILE A 59 -16.25 0.11 -14.36
N PRO A 60 -17.36 0.26 -13.60
CA PRO A 60 -18.39 1.23 -13.96
C PRO A 60 -17.88 2.67 -13.92
N ASP A 61 -18.47 3.53 -14.74
CA ASP A 61 -18.17 4.97 -14.72
C ASP A 61 -18.44 5.56 -13.32
N GLY A 62 -17.63 6.55 -12.94
CA GLY A 62 -17.71 7.21 -11.63
C GLY A 62 -17.05 6.45 -10.48
N PHE A 63 -16.52 5.24 -10.73
CA PHE A 63 -15.65 4.56 -9.76
C PHE A 63 -14.30 5.28 -9.68
N SER A 64 -13.91 5.63 -8.47
CA SER A 64 -12.62 6.23 -8.16
C SER A 64 -12.26 5.92 -6.72
N VAL A 65 -10.97 5.95 -6.40
CA VAL A 65 -10.44 5.51 -5.10
C VAL A 65 -9.61 6.60 -4.47
N SER A 66 -9.95 6.92 -3.22
CA SER A 66 -9.07 7.62 -2.29
C SER A 66 -8.20 6.60 -1.56
N VAL A 67 -6.89 6.66 -1.78
CA VAL A 67 -5.92 5.78 -1.09
C VAL A 67 -5.47 6.46 0.19
N ILE A 68 -5.79 5.89 1.35
CA ILE A 68 -5.50 6.44 2.66
C ILE A 68 -4.29 5.71 3.25
N ILE A 69 -3.22 6.46 3.50
CA ILE A 69 -1.97 5.97 4.09
C ILE A 69 -1.73 6.74 5.39
N THR A 70 -1.87 6.04 6.51
CA THR A 70 -1.52 6.56 7.84
C THR A 70 -0.09 6.20 8.17
N PHE A 71 0.69 7.12 8.75
CA PHE A 71 2.06 6.84 9.15
C PHE A 71 2.44 7.57 10.44
N HIS A 72 3.41 7.02 11.16
CA HIS A 72 4.03 7.63 12.33
C HIS A 72 5.50 7.23 12.36
N ASN A 73 6.42 8.19 12.24
CA ASN A 73 7.88 7.94 12.26
C ASN A 73 8.34 6.86 11.25
N GLU A 74 7.70 6.83 10.07
CA GLU A 74 8.04 5.89 9.00
C GLU A 74 9.39 6.23 8.36
N ALA A 75 10.12 5.21 7.89
CA ALA A 75 11.33 5.43 7.11
C ALA A 75 10.98 6.16 5.81
N ARG A 76 11.68 7.26 5.52
CA ARG A 76 11.38 8.10 4.35
C ARG A 76 11.38 7.32 3.04
N SER A 77 12.33 6.41 2.87
CA SER A 77 12.43 5.57 1.67
C SER A 77 11.23 4.64 1.50
N ALA A 78 10.70 4.06 2.58
CA ALA A 78 9.53 3.18 2.53
C ALA A 78 8.24 3.96 2.25
N LEU A 79 8.03 5.09 2.93
CA LEU A 79 6.86 5.96 2.70
C LEU A 79 6.83 6.47 1.26
N LEU A 80 7.96 6.97 0.76
CA LEU A 80 8.08 7.46 -0.60
C LEU A 80 7.80 6.37 -1.65
N ARG A 81 8.38 5.18 -1.45
CA ARG A 81 8.20 4.05 -2.36
C ARG A 81 6.76 3.54 -2.37
N THR A 82 6.06 3.59 -1.23
CA THR A 82 4.61 3.32 -1.17
C THR A 82 3.84 4.27 -2.08
N ILE A 83 4.03 5.58 -1.93
CA ILE A 83 3.34 6.60 -2.72
C ILE A 83 3.64 6.46 -4.20
N ILE A 84 4.92 6.30 -4.56
CA ILE A 84 5.34 6.14 -5.95
C ILE A 84 4.76 4.87 -6.57
N SER A 85 4.72 3.75 -5.84
CA SER A 85 4.12 2.52 -6.34
C SER A 85 2.64 2.71 -6.67
N VAL A 86 1.89 3.42 -5.82
CA VAL A 86 0.47 3.74 -6.03
C VAL A 86 0.31 4.64 -7.25
N LEU A 87 1.09 5.71 -7.36
CA LEU A 87 1.01 6.65 -8.48
C LEU A 87 1.38 5.98 -9.82
N ASN A 88 2.41 5.14 -9.85
CA ASN A 88 2.90 4.54 -11.09
C ASN A 88 2.09 3.33 -11.56
N ARG A 89 1.42 2.60 -10.66
CA ARG A 89 0.75 1.32 -10.98
C ARG A 89 -0.76 1.35 -10.82
N SER A 90 -1.35 2.52 -10.56
CA SER A 90 -2.80 2.72 -10.57
C SER A 90 -3.23 3.45 -11.84
N PRO A 91 -4.35 3.06 -12.47
CA PRO A 91 -4.94 3.84 -13.57
C PRO A 91 -5.29 5.27 -13.11
N ASP A 92 -4.92 6.26 -13.91
CA ASP A 92 -5.03 7.68 -13.54
C ASP A 92 -6.49 8.13 -13.36
N ASP A 93 -7.41 7.58 -14.13
CA ASP A 93 -8.85 7.81 -14.05
C ASP A 93 -9.48 7.23 -12.77
N LEU A 94 -8.92 6.12 -12.25
CA LEU A 94 -9.43 5.46 -11.05
C LEU A 94 -8.79 5.99 -9.75
N LEU A 95 -7.55 6.48 -9.79
CA LEU A 95 -6.90 7.05 -8.61
C LEU A 95 -7.36 8.51 -8.41
N LYS A 96 -8.23 8.74 -7.42
CA LYS A 96 -8.74 10.08 -7.11
C LYS A 96 -7.69 10.93 -6.41
N ASP A 97 -7.24 10.45 -5.26
CA ASP A 97 -6.25 11.09 -4.40
C ASP A 97 -5.53 10.05 -3.53
N ILE A 98 -4.37 10.44 -3.01
CA ILE A 98 -3.63 9.76 -1.95
C ILE A 98 -3.68 10.67 -0.74
N ILE A 99 -4.30 10.20 0.33
CA ILE A 99 -4.48 10.93 1.58
C ILE A 99 -3.47 10.39 2.57
N LEU A 100 -2.41 11.15 2.77
CA LEU A 100 -1.44 10.91 3.82
C LEU A 100 -1.98 11.46 5.13
N VAL A 101 -2.02 10.61 6.16
CA VAL A 101 -2.37 11.01 7.52
C VAL A 101 -1.16 10.78 8.41
N ASP A 102 -0.46 11.87 8.72
CA ASP A 102 0.66 11.88 9.64
C ASP A 102 0.15 11.87 11.07
N ASP A 103 0.29 10.73 11.75
CA ASP A 103 -0.12 10.52 13.12
C ASP A 103 0.93 11.03 14.11
N PHE A 104 1.24 12.32 13.99
CA PHE A 104 2.15 13.05 14.86
C PHE A 104 3.58 12.48 14.88
N SER A 105 4.17 12.30 13.71
CA SER A 105 5.60 11.95 13.56
C SER A 105 6.49 13.04 14.15
N ASP A 106 7.67 12.69 14.66
CA ASP A 106 8.61 13.61 15.29
C ASP A 106 9.10 14.66 14.28
N ASP A 107 9.34 14.24 13.03
CA ASP A 107 9.71 15.13 11.92
C ASP A 107 8.51 15.36 10.99
N ALA A 108 7.91 16.55 11.07
CA ALA A 108 6.81 16.94 10.19
C ALA A 108 7.18 16.98 8.70
N SER A 109 8.48 17.08 8.39
CA SER A 109 8.96 17.10 7.01
C SER A 109 8.90 15.74 6.30
N ASP A 110 8.76 14.65 7.06
CA ASP A 110 8.50 13.31 6.50
C ASP A 110 7.23 13.32 5.64
N GLY A 111 6.17 14.01 6.09
CA GLY A 111 4.94 14.18 5.32
C GLY A 111 4.92 15.41 4.42
N SER A 112 5.37 16.57 4.93
CA SER A 112 5.09 17.85 4.28
C SER A 112 5.72 18.01 2.89
N GLU A 113 6.90 17.41 2.68
CA GLU A 113 7.60 17.46 1.39
C GLU A 113 6.91 16.63 0.31
N LEU A 114 6.18 15.59 0.73
CA LEU A 114 5.45 14.68 -0.17
C LEU A 114 4.17 15.30 -0.73
N ARG A 115 3.70 16.43 -0.19
CA ARG A 115 2.56 17.20 -0.73
C ARG A 115 2.75 17.68 -2.16
N ASN A 116 4.01 17.73 -2.63
CA ASN A 116 4.34 18.16 -3.98
C ASN A 116 4.09 17.08 -5.04
N PHE A 117 3.83 15.83 -4.63
CA PHE A 117 3.44 14.78 -5.56
C PHE A 117 2.01 15.01 -6.09
N PRO A 118 1.74 14.65 -7.36
CA PRO A 118 0.40 14.75 -7.91
C PRO A 118 -0.57 13.91 -7.08
N LYS A 119 -1.78 14.42 -6.88
CA LYS A 119 -2.87 13.73 -6.17
C LYS A 119 -2.61 13.47 -4.68
N VAL A 120 -1.50 13.93 -4.11
CA VAL A 120 -1.19 13.75 -2.68
C VAL A 120 -1.76 14.90 -1.84
N THR A 121 -2.56 14.55 -0.84
CA THR A 121 -3.04 15.45 0.22
C THR A 121 -2.49 14.97 1.56
N LEU A 122 -2.01 15.89 2.40
CA LEU A 122 -1.50 15.54 3.74
C LEU A 122 -2.34 16.21 4.84
N TYR A 123 -2.86 15.38 5.72
CA TYR A 123 -3.38 15.78 7.02
C TYR A 123 -2.38 15.37 8.11
N ARG A 124 -2.09 16.26 9.07
CA ARG A 124 -1.23 15.95 10.22
C ARG A 124 -2.01 16.12 11.50
N ASN A 125 -2.02 15.09 12.33
CA ASN A 125 -2.61 15.14 13.67
C ASN A 125 -1.81 16.07 14.58
N SER A 126 -2.49 16.78 15.47
CA SER A 126 -1.86 17.66 16.46
C SER A 126 -1.26 16.91 17.66
N GLN A 127 -1.57 15.63 17.79
CA GLN A 127 -1.09 14.70 18.81
C GLN A 127 -1.15 13.28 18.25
N ARG A 128 -0.52 12.30 18.93
CA ARG A 128 -0.57 10.90 18.53
C ARG A 128 -1.94 10.30 18.84
N GLU A 129 -2.73 10.03 17.81
CA GLU A 129 -4.11 9.54 17.89
C GLU A 129 -4.21 8.01 17.70
N GLY A 130 -3.20 7.41 17.07
CA GLY A 130 -3.17 5.99 16.73
C GLY A 130 -3.82 5.68 15.37
N LEU A 131 -3.57 4.45 14.90
CA LEU A 131 -3.95 3.98 13.56
C LEU A 131 -5.45 4.15 13.26
N ILE A 132 -6.32 3.72 14.19
CA ILE A 132 -7.77 3.69 13.96
C ILE A 132 -8.31 5.10 13.76
N ARG A 133 -7.99 6.03 14.67
CA ARG A 133 -8.46 7.42 14.60
C ARG A 133 -7.87 8.14 13.38
N SER A 134 -6.61 7.89 13.06
CA SER A 134 -5.97 8.42 11.86
C SER A 134 -6.63 7.92 10.56
N ARG A 135 -6.97 6.63 10.47
CA ARG A 135 -7.73 6.08 9.32
C ARG A 135 -9.13 6.69 9.23
N MET A 136 -9.80 6.90 10.36
CA MET A 136 -11.12 7.56 10.39
C MET A 136 -11.06 9.02 9.90
N ILE A 137 -10.02 9.77 10.28
CA ILE A 137 -9.78 11.12 9.77
C ILE A 137 -9.57 11.10 8.25
N GLY A 138 -8.69 10.19 7.77
CA GLY A 138 -8.46 10.01 6.34
C GLY A 138 -9.74 9.67 5.57
N ALA A 139 -10.60 8.82 6.13
CA ALA A 139 -11.89 8.47 5.56
C ALA A 139 -12.85 9.67 5.48
N GLN A 140 -12.89 10.51 6.50
CA GLN A 140 -13.77 11.69 6.54
C GLN A 140 -13.42 12.74 5.47
N ILE A 141 -12.15 12.86 5.09
CA ILE A 141 -11.69 13.81 4.07
C ILE A 141 -11.58 13.19 2.67
N SER A 142 -11.86 11.89 2.55
CA SER A 142 -11.81 11.18 1.26
C SER A 142 -12.88 11.65 0.29
N THR A 143 -12.53 11.74 -0.99
CA THR A 143 -13.41 12.26 -2.05
C THR A 143 -13.67 11.28 -3.19
N GLY A 144 -12.96 10.14 -3.21
CA GLY A 144 -13.23 9.04 -4.12
C GLY A 144 -14.55 8.35 -3.79
N SER A 145 -15.15 7.68 -4.77
CA SER A 145 -16.36 6.89 -4.52
C SER A 145 -16.10 5.65 -3.66
N HIS A 146 -14.84 5.23 -3.55
CA HIS A 146 -14.37 4.13 -2.72
C HIS A 146 -13.08 4.52 -1.96
N MET A 147 -12.78 3.79 -0.90
CA MET A 147 -11.57 3.97 -0.09
C MET A 147 -10.70 2.72 -0.16
N MET A 148 -9.38 2.92 -0.20
CA MET A 148 -8.39 1.87 -0.02
C MET A 148 -7.46 2.27 1.13
N PHE A 149 -7.28 1.40 2.11
CA PHE A 149 -6.32 1.63 3.19
C PHE A 149 -5.04 0.85 2.89
N LEU A 150 -3.90 1.54 2.91
CA LEU A 150 -2.58 0.95 2.78
C LEU A 150 -1.73 1.35 3.99
N ASP A 151 -0.81 0.46 4.38
CA ASP A 151 0.24 0.82 5.32
C ASP A 151 1.33 1.63 4.60
N SER A 152 2.18 2.31 5.35
CA SER A 152 3.18 3.25 4.84
C SER A 152 4.45 2.61 4.28
N HIS A 153 4.51 1.28 4.25
CA HIS A 153 5.64 0.47 3.78
C HIS A 153 5.14 -0.66 2.87
N CYS A 154 4.33 -0.32 1.86
CA CYS A 154 3.80 -1.23 0.87
C CYS A 154 4.37 -0.96 -0.53
N GLU A 155 4.34 -1.96 -1.41
CA GLU A 155 4.60 -1.77 -2.84
C GLU A 155 3.49 -2.46 -3.63
N VAL A 156 2.57 -1.69 -4.22
CA VAL A 156 1.47 -2.27 -4.98
C VAL A 156 1.97 -2.88 -6.28
N ASN A 157 1.44 -4.01 -6.71
CA ASN A 157 1.87 -4.66 -7.96
C ASN A 157 1.06 -4.16 -9.18
N ILE A 158 1.47 -4.55 -10.39
CA ILE A 158 0.75 -4.25 -11.62
C ILE A 158 -0.69 -4.79 -11.55
N GLY A 159 -1.67 -3.96 -11.91
CA GLY A 159 -3.07 -4.38 -11.95
C GLY A 159 -3.68 -4.71 -10.58
N TRP A 160 -3.14 -4.16 -9.48
CA TRP A 160 -3.62 -4.42 -8.13
C TRP A 160 -5.04 -3.88 -7.87
N LEU A 161 -5.41 -2.75 -8.47
CA LEU A 161 -6.60 -1.98 -8.11
C LEU A 161 -7.87 -2.45 -8.83
N THR A 162 -7.80 -2.74 -10.13
CA THR A 162 -8.97 -3.04 -10.96
C THR A 162 -9.72 -4.33 -10.56
N PRO A 163 -9.07 -5.43 -10.10
CA PRO A 163 -9.80 -6.59 -9.62
C PRO A 163 -10.63 -6.28 -8.38
N LEU A 164 -10.10 -5.45 -7.47
CA LEU A 164 -10.77 -5.06 -6.23
C LEU A 164 -12.03 -4.24 -6.55
N LEU A 165 -11.90 -3.22 -7.40
CA LEU A 165 -13.03 -2.37 -7.77
C LEU A 165 -14.12 -3.10 -8.54
N GLN A 166 -13.76 -3.99 -9.47
CA GLN A 166 -14.76 -4.80 -10.16
C GLN A 166 -15.54 -5.70 -9.17
N THR A 167 -14.85 -6.21 -8.16
CA THR A 167 -15.45 -7.09 -7.15
C THR A 167 -16.46 -6.31 -6.32
N VAL A 168 -16.12 -5.12 -5.84
CA VAL A 168 -17.07 -4.26 -5.10
C VAL A 168 -18.20 -3.75 -6.01
N ALA A 169 -17.93 -3.48 -7.28
CA ALA A 169 -18.98 -3.12 -8.25
C ALA A 169 -20.04 -4.23 -8.39
N LYS A 170 -19.63 -5.49 -8.38
CA LYS A 170 -20.53 -6.66 -8.42
C LYS A 170 -21.19 -6.94 -7.07
N HIS A 171 -20.48 -6.65 -5.99
CA HIS A 171 -20.89 -6.95 -4.62
C HIS A 171 -20.71 -5.71 -3.72
N PRO A 172 -21.65 -4.74 -3.75
CA PRO A 172 -21.48 -3.44 -3.09
C PRO A 172 -21.46 -3.50 -1.55
N LYS A 173 -21.74 -4.68 -0.97
CA LYS A 173 -21.63 -4.94 0.47
C LYS A 173 -20.34 -5.67 0.86
N ALA A 174 -19.50 -6.03 -0.10
CA ALA A 174 -18.26 -6.75 0.15
C ALA A 174 -17.14 -5.79 0.58
N LEU A 175 -16.33 -6.26 1.53
CA LEU A 175 -14.99 -5.73 1.77
C LEU A 175 -14.00 -6.66 1.08
N VAL A 176 -13.06 -6.10 0.33
CA VAL A 176 -12.11 -6.86 -0.48
C VAL A 176 -10.69 -6.50 -0.08
N THR A 177 -9.82 -7.50 -0.05
CA THR A 177 -8.40 -7.33 0.27
C THR A 177 -7.56 -7.96 -0.83
N PRO A 178 -6.42 -7.37 -1.21
CA PRO A 178 -5.48 -8.03 -2.09
C PRO A 178 -4.80 -9.21 -1.37
N VAL A 179 -4.18 -10.10 -2.15
CA VAL A 179 -3.14 -10.99 -1.60
C VAL A 179 -1.94 -10.11 -1.23
N ALA A 180 -1.48 -10.23 0.01
CA ALA A 180 -0.31 -9.52 0.50
C ALA A 180 0.96 -10.33 0.21
N ASP A 181 1.73 -9.88 -0.78
CA ASP A 181 3.08 -10.37 -1.02
C ASP A 181 4.03 -9.89 0.09
N ILE A 182 5.19 -10.55 0.21
CA ILE A 182 6.15 -10.30 1.28
C ILE A 182 7.26 -9.40 0.73
N ILE A 183 7.58 -8.34 1.46
CA ILE A 183 8.84 -7.59 1.29
C ILE A 183 9.73 -8.02 2.45
N ASP A 184 10.84 -8.67 2.12
CA ASP A 184 11.78 -9.21 3.10
C ASP A 184 12.38 -8.09 3.95
N THR A 185 12.34 -8.25 5.28
CA THR A 185 12.77 -7.20 6.22
C THR A 185 14.28 -6.98 6.20
N ASP A 186 15.07 -7.95 5.76
CA ASP A 186 16.53 -7.86 5.80
C ASP A 186 17.12 -7.34 4.48
N ASN A 187 16.61 -7.82 3.35
CA ASN A 187 17.18 -7.52 2.03
C ASN A 187 16.21 -6.78 1.09
N LEU A 188 14.97 -6.50 1.52
CA LEU A 188 13.92 -5.84 0.74
C LEU A 188 13.48 -6.62 -0.51
N GLU A 189 13.82 -7.90 -0.63
CA GLU A 189 13.38 -8.76 -1.74
C GLU A 189 11.85 -8.89 -1.74
N TYR A 190 11.23 -8.70 -2.91
CA TYR A 190 9.79 -8.87 -3.09
C TYR A 190 9.48 -10.33 -3.44
N LYS A 191 8.75 -11.02 -2.56
CA LYS A 191 8.45 -12.46 -2.63
C LYS A 191 6.94 -12.68 -2.77
N PRO A 192 6.47 -13.36 -3.84
CA PRO A 192 5.06 -13.71 -4.00
C PRO A 192 4.53 -14.54 -2.83
N SER A 193 3.33 -14.20 -2.34
CA SER A 193 2.59 -15.06 -1.43
C SER A 193 1.89 -16.18 -2.21
N SER A 194 1.65 -17.34 -1.58
CA SER A 194 1.02 -18.48 -2.25
C SER A 194 -0.43 -18.21 -2.68
N GLY A 195 -1.10 -17.22 -2.07
CA GLY A 195 -2.51 -16.94 -2.30
C GLY A 195 -3.47 -18.00 -1.74
N GLU A 196 -2.95 -19.11 -1.21
CA GLU A 196 -3.72 -20.24 -0.64
C GLU A 196 -3.97 -20.07 0.87
N ILE A 197 -3.97 -18.83 1.35
CA ILE A 197 -4.14 -18.47 2.75
C ILE A 197 -5.31 -17.52 2.92
N LYS A 198 -5.99 -17.63 4.05
CA LYS A 198 -7.03 -16.70 4.51
C LYS A 198 -6.68 -16.18 5.90
N GLY A 199 -7.22 -15.01 6.22
CA GLY A 199 -7.14 -14.46 7.58
C GLY A 199 -8.05 -15.24 8.54
N GLY A 200 -7.58 -15.45 9.76
CA GLY A 200 -8.32 -15.98 10.88
C GLY A 200 -7.78 -15.45 12.20
N PHE A 201 -8.26 -15.98 13.32
CA PHE A 201 -7.73 -15.64 14.64
C PHE A 201 -7.73 -16.85 15.58
N ASP A 202 -6.84 -16.83 16.57
CA ASP A 202 -6.84 -17.79 17.67
C ASP A 202 -7.72 -17.32 18.85
N TRP A 203 -7.88 -18.14 19.89
CA TRP A 203 -8.68 -17.76 21.07
C TRP A 203 -8.10 -16.60 21.89
N SER A 204 -6.85 -16.21 21.64
CA SER A 204 -6.23 -15.01 22.20
C SER A 204 -6.54 -13.76 21.36
N LEU A 205 -7.33 -13.90 20.29
CA LEU A 205 -7.71 -12.88 19.32
C LEU A 205 -6.52 -12.33 18.51
N ASN A 206 -5.43 -13.09 18.39
CA ASN A 206 -4.33 -12.74 17.50
C ASN A 206 -4.68 -13.13 16.07
N PHE A 207 -4.41 -12.23 15.12
CA PHE A 207 -4.53 -12.53 13.70
C PHE A 207 -3.56 -13.66 13.30
N GLN A 208 -4.03 -14.59 12.46
CA GLN A 208 -3.26 -15.70 11.94
C GLN A 208 -3.57 -15.94 10.46
N TRP A 209 -2.57 -16.39 9.71
CA TRP A 209 -2.77 -16.93 8.37
C TRP A 209 -3.12 -18.41 8.45
N GLN A 210 -4.23 -18.79 7.83
CA GLN A 210 -4.73 -20.17 7.79
C GLN A 210 -4.76 -20.66 6.36
N LEU A 211 -4.31 -21.90 6.11
CA LEU A 211 -4.43 -22.52 4.79
C LEU A 211 -5.89 -22.71 4.40
N ILE A 212 -6.21 -22.44 3.14
CA ILE A 212 -7.53 -22.72 2.56
C ILE A 212 -7.65 -24.24 2.37
N SER A 213 -8.79 -24.83 2.73
CA SER A 213 -8.99 -26.28 2.58
C SER A 213 -9.06 -26.67 1.10
N LYS A 214 -8.50 -27.83 0.75
CA LYS A 214 -8.40 -28.32 -0.63
C LYS A 214 -9.75 -28.34 -1.38
N THR A 215 -10.85 -28.64 -0.68
CA THR A 215 -12.20 -28.69 -1.25
C THR A 215 -12.66 -27.34 -1.84
N VAL A 216 -12.21 -26.22 -1.27
CA VAL A 216 -12.53 -24.88 -1.78
C VAL A 216 -11.64 -24.51 -2.97
N ASN A 217 -10.39 -25.00 -3.01
CA ASN A 217 -9.46 -24.74 -4.10
C ASN A 217 -9.80 -25.49 -5.39
N GLU A 218 -10.38 -26.68 -5.31
CA GLU A 218 -10.75 -27.49 -6.50
C GLU A 218 -11.88 -26.86 -7.33
N GLU A 219 -12.71 -25.99 -6.74
CA GLU A 219 -13.79 -25.28 -7.43
C GLU A 219 -13.37 -23.91 -8.02
N ALA A 220 -12.17 -23.43 -7.70
CA ALA A 220 -11.70 -22.09 -8.07
C ALA A 220 -10.82 -22.13 -9.35
N SER A 221 -11.45 -22.29 -10.51
CA SER A 221 -10.76 -22.09 -11.82
C SER A 221 -10.39 -20.63 -12.09
N ASP A 222 -11.08 -19.68 -11.43
CA ASP A 222 -10.86 -18.25 -11.53
C ASP A 222 -10.19 -17.71 -10.24
N PRO A 223 -8.91 -17.28 -10.28
CA PRO A 223 -8.18 -16.79 -9.11
C PRO A 223 -8.72 -15.47 -8.55
N THR A 224 -9.73 -14.84 -9.19
CA THR A 224 -10.37 -13.63 -8.67
C THR A 224 -11.78 -13.88 -8.14
N LYS A 225 -12.22 -15.14 -8.02
CA LYS A 225 -13.53 -15.47 -7.46
C LYS A 225 -13.50 -15.32 -5.95
N ILE A 226 -14.53 -14.68 -5.39
CA ILE A 226 -14.69 -14.52 -3.93
C ILE A 226 -15.07 -15.89 -3.34
N PHE A 227 -14.49 -16.22 -2.18
CA PHE A 227 -14.84 -17.39 -1.35
C PHE A 227 -16.16 -17.19 -0.60
#